data_AF-A0A1L8ZC15-F1
#
_entry.id   AF-A0A1L8ZC15-F1
#
_cell.length_a   1.000
_cell.length_b   1.000
_cell.length_c   1.000
_cell.angle_alpha   90.00
_cell.angle_beta   90.00
_cell.angle_gamma   90.00
#
_symmetry.space_group_name_H-M   'P 1'
#
loop_
_entity.id
_entity.type
_entity.pdbx_description
1 polymer ?
#
loop_
_entity_poly.entity_id
_entity_poly.type
_entity_poly.pdbx_seq_one_letter_code
_entity_poly.pdbx_strand_id
1 'polypeptide(L)'
;MRMLLATIILILTTGLLTAQSKSKSITEDDFDFDKLLAKEESVRRLFGIGFGIGYPLANITISVPYVDIDLGYGGFVGLKPNNFLPYVVMGVDLLFKDEIHKNTMISGGIGIGADWSKGSPEKSNEKTEEEEENDAQQVASLQNRIGIVVRLPLVIEYSFLKNIVIGFKAVATIGTTMLLGSPMSFEGARFNFLGTGFIKIYI
;
A
#
# COMPACT_ATOMS: atom_id res chain seq x y z
N MET A 1 -26.95 -9.57 -23.64
CA MET A 1 -26.63 -8.12 -23.54
C MET A 1 -27.72 -7.28 -22.88
N ARG A 2 -29.01 -7.43 -23.24
CA ARG A 2 -30.12 -6.63 -22.65
C ARG A 2 -30.37 -6.86 -21.15
N MET A 3 -30.13 -8.07 -20.62
CA MET A 3 -30.25 -8.33 -19.18
C MET A 3 -29.13 -7.67 -18.35
N LEU A 4 -27.90 -7.61 -18.86
CA LEU A 4 -26.78 -7.01 -18.12
C LEU A 4 -26.99 -5.51 -17.90
N LEU A 5 -27.54 -4.83 -18.92
CA LEU A 5 -27.87 -3.40 -18.85
C LEU A 5 -28.99 -3.13 -17.83
N ALA A 6 -30.00 -4.00 -17.77
CA ALA A 6 -31.09 -3.89 -16.79
C ALA A 6 -30.60 -4.08 -15.35
N THR A 7 -29.65 -5.01 -15.12
CA THR A 7 -29.06 -5.23 -13.79
C THR A 7 -28.20 -4.05 -13.35
N ILE A 8 -27.44 -3.44 -14.26
CA ILE A 8 -26.62 -2.25 -13.96
C ILE A 8 -27.50 -1.05 -13.62
N ILE A 9 -28.60 -0.84 -14.36
CA ILE A 9 -29.56 0.23 -14.08
C ILE A 9 -30.28 0.01 -12.73
N LEU A 10 -30.61 -1.24 -12.37
CA LEU A 10 -31.22 -1.57 -11.08
C LEU A 10 -30.27 -1.32 -9.90
N ILE A 11 -28.97 -1.59 -10.07
CA ILE A 11 -27.95 -1.32 -9.04
C ILE A 11 -27.70 0.19 -8.90
N LEU A 12 -27.67 0.93 -10.01
CA LEU A 12 -27.52 2.39 -9.98
C LEU A 12 -28.72 3.09 -9.34
N THR A 13 -29.95 2.63 -9.63
CA THR A 13 -31.17 3.21 -9.04
C THR A 13 -31.33 2.87 -7.56
N THR A 14 -31.00 1.65 -7.13
CA THR A 14 -31.02 1.28 -5.70
C THR A 14 -29.90 1.94 -4.91
N GLY A 15 -28.71 2.13 -5.50
CA GLY A 15 -27.62 2.93 -4.93
C GLY A 15 -27.96 4.41 -4.78
N LEU A 16 -28.68 4.99 -5.75
CA LEU A 16 -29.09 6.40 -5.71
C LEU A 16 -30.24 6.64 -4.72
N LEU A 17 -31.21 5.72 -4.62
CA LEU A 17 -32.28 5.82 -3.61
C LEU A 17 -31.77 5.62 -2.18
N THR A 18 -30.77 4.75 -1.97
CA THR A 18 -30.14 4.60 -0.64
C THR A 18 -29.23 5.78 -0.29
N ALA A 19 -28.64 6.45 -1.28
CA ALA A 19 -27.92 7.71 -1.08
C ALA A 19 -28.85 8.89 -0.75
N GLN A 20 -30.05 8.95 -1.33
CA GLN A 20 -31.01 10.03 -1.06
C GLN A 20 -31.83 9.83 0.23
N SER A 21 -32.00 8.59 0.71
CA SER A 21 -32.68 8.31 2.00
C SER A 21 -31.90 8.77 3.24
N LYS A 22 -30.64 9.20 3.10
CA LYS A 22 -29.82 9.75 4.20
C LYS A 22 -29.82 11.29 4.25
N SER A 23 -30.74 11.97 3.56
CA SER A 23 -31.03 13.38 3.83
C SER A 23 -31.85 13.51 5.11
N LYS A 24 -31.16 13.42 6.26
CA LYS A 24 -31.70 13.77 7.56
C LYS A 24 -31.52 15.29 7.72
N SER A 25 -32.60 15.94 8.14
CA SER A 25 -32.76 17.39 8.31
C SER A 25 -31.52 18.09 8.86
N ILE A 26 -31.03 19.07 8.11
CA ILE A 26 -30.18 20.15 8.60
C ILE A 26 -31.08 21.04 9.45
N THR A 27 -31.02 20.86 10.76
CA THR A 27 -31.42 21.89 11.73
C THR A 27 -30.16 22.60 12.21
N GLU A 28 -30.31 23.90 12.37
CA GLU A 28 -29.29 24.93 12.59
C GLU A 28 -28.28 24.63 13.71
N ASP A 29 -27.04 25.07 13.43
CA ASP A 29 -26.03 25.56 14.37
C ASP A 29 -25.83 24.78 15.68
N ASP A 30 -25.16 23.64 15.54
CA ASP A 30 -24.11 23.31 16.50
C ASP A 30 -22.79 23.56 15.78
N PHE A 31 -22.21 24.74 16.00
CA PHE A 31 -20.85 25.05 15.54
C PHE A 31 -19.94 24.14 16.35
N ASP A 32 -19.75 22.93 15.85
CA ASP A 32 -19.12 21.80 16.53
C ASP A 32 -17.65 22.16 16.80
N PHE A 33 -17.43 22.78 17.96
CA PHE A 33 -16.14 23.26 18.42
C PHE A 33 -15.18 22.09 18.54
N ASP A 34 -15.67 20.90 18.86
CA ASP A 34 -14.87 19.68 18.92
C ASP A 34 -14.43 19.25 17.51
N LYS A 35 -15.30 19.38 16.50
CA LYS A 35 -14.94 19.17 15.10
C LYS A 35 -13.96 20.21 14.56
N LEU A 36 -14.05 21.47 15.02
CA LEU A 36 -13.09 22.52 14.68
C LEU A 36 -11.75 22.31 15.40
N LEU A 37 -11.76 21.90 16.67
CA LEU A 37 -10.56 21.55 17.45
C LEU A 37 -9.88 20.29 16.89
N ALA A 38 -10.64 19.26 16.50
CA ALA A 38 -10.13 18.08 15.82
C ALA A 38 -9.54 18.45 14.44
N LYS A 39 -10.19 19.38 13.71
CA LYS A 39 -9.65 19.95 12.48
C LYS A 39 -8.36 20.73 12.74
N GLU A 40 -8.29 21.52 13.82
CA GLU A 40 -7.11 22.30 14.22
C GLU A 40 -5.95 21.40 14.70
N GLU A 41 -6.25 20.30 15.41
CA GLU A 41 -5.27 19.31 15.85
C GLU A 41 -4.76 18.46 14.68
N SER A 42 -5.61 18.19 13.68
CA SER A 42 -5.18 17.60 12.40
C SER A 42 -4.26 18.53 11.59
N VAL A 43 -4.46 19.85 11.71
CA VAL A 43 -3.63 20.90 11.06
C VAL A 43 -2.28 21.05 11.75
N ARG A 44 -2.12 20.66 13.02
CA ARG A 44 -0.83 20.64 13.73
C ARG A 44 0.10 19.50 13.32
N ARG A 45 -0.34 18.56 12.47
CA ARG A 45 0.48 17.45 11.95
C ARG A 45 1.06 17.80 10.58
N LEU A 46 1.88 18.84 10.54
CA LEU A 46 2.45 19.37 9.29
C LEU A 46 3.55 18.48 8.72
N PHE A 47 4.31 17.82 9.57
CA PHE A 47 5.35 16.90 9.14
C PHE A 47 5.41 15.72 10.11
N GLY A 48 5.59 14.52 9.58
CA GLY A 48 5.79 13.33 10.40
C GLY A 48 6.82 12.40 9.78
N ILE A 49 7.55 11.71 10.65
CA ILE A 49 8.41 10.60 10.26
C ILE A 49 7.99 9.35 11.02
N GLY A 50 7.83 8.25 10.30
CA GLY A 50 7.44 6.97 10.85
C GLY A 50 8.41 5.88 10.48
N PHE A 51 8.54 4.91 11.38
CA PHE A 51 9.29 3.69 11.19
C PHE A 51 8.35 2.51 11.37
N GLY A 52 8.39 1.57 10.44
CA GLY A 52 7.50 0.43 10.40
C GLY A 52 8.20 -0.88 10.09
N ILE A 53 7.54 -1.96 10.47
CA ILE A 53 7.95 -3.34 10.23
C ILE A 53 6.81 -4.12 9.59
N GLY A 54 7.13 -5.07 8.72
CA GLY A 54 6.14 -5.95 8.11
C GLY A 54 6.60 -6.51 6.76
N TYR A 55 5.82 -6.25 5.71
CA TYR A 55 6.17 -6.55 4.33
C TYR A 55 5.96 -5.28 3.49
N PRO A 56 7.03 -4.55 3.13
CA PRO A 56 8.47 -4.87 3.29
C PRO A 56 8.93 -4.91 4.75
N LEU A 57 10.05 -5.60 4.99
CA LEU A 57 10.60 -5.91 6.31
C LEU A 57 10.77 -4.69 7.21
N ALA A 58 11.38 -3.65 6.66
CA ALA A 58 11.51 -2.34 7.27
C ALA A 58 10.92 -1.29 6.34
N ASN A 59 10.30 -0.27 6.92
CA ASN A 59 9.70 0.83 6.19
C ASN A 59 9.96 2.16 6.93
N ILE A 60 10.25 3.20 6.18
CA ILE A 60 10.27 4.58 6.64
C ILE A 60 9.16 5.33 5.90
N THR A 61 8.26 5.97 6.64
CA THR A 61 7.20 6.81 6.07
C THR A 61 7.45 8.26 6.41
N ILE A 62 7.46 9.14 5.42
CA ILE A 62 7.45 10.58 5.61
C ILE A 62 6.03 11.07 5.31
N SER A 63 5.41 11.74 6.27
CA SER A 63 4.04 12.24 6.16
C SER A 63 4.04 13.76 6.11
N VAL A 64 3.35 14.31 5.13
CA VAL A 64 2.90 15.71 5.09
C VAL A 64 1.37 15.70 4.95
N PRO A 65 0.65 16.84 5.07
CA PRO A 65 -0.80 16.83 5.01
C PRO A 65 -1.30 16.12 3.74
N TYR A 66 -2.11 15.07 3.94
CA TYR A 66 -2.70 14.23 2.89
C TYR A 66 -1.72 13.42 2.03
N VAL A 67 -0.40 13.44 2.31
CA VAL A 67 0.58 12.69 1.52
C VAL A 67 1.48 11.85 2.42
N ASP A 68 1.58 10.56 2.12
CA ASP A 68 2.59 9.68 2.69
C ASP A 68 3.60 9.26 1.61
N ILE A 69 4.88 9.40 1.91
CA ILE A 69 6.00 8.92 1.10
C ILE A 69 6.60 7.72 1.84
N ASP A 70 6.56 6.54 1.22
CA ASP A 70 7.08 5.31 1.80
C ASP A 70 8.40 4.90 1.14
N LEU A 71 9.35 4.47 1.97
CA LEU A 71 10.59 3.84 1.57
C LEU A 71 10.74 2.53 2.33
N GLY A 72 10.65 1.42 1.62
CA GLY A 72 10.65 0.08 2.17
C GLY A 72 11.82 -0.76 1.71
N TYR A 73 12.35 -1.59 2.60
CA TYR A 73 13.45 -2.49 2.31
C TYR A 73 13.22 -3.89 2.90
N GLY A 74 13.59 -4.89 2.12
CA GLY A 74 13.58 -6.30 2.46
C GLY A 74 12.23 -6.98 2.22
N GLY A 75 12.28 -8.24 1.84
CA GLY A 75 11.09 -9.08 1.67
C GLY A 75 11.43 -10.56 1.79
N PHE A 76 10.43 -11.37 2.12
CA PHE A 76 10.56 -12.83 2.16
C PHE A 76 9.80 -13.44 0.98
N VAL A 77 10.37 -14.49 0.37
CA VAL A 77 9.63 -15.38 -0.53
C VAL A 77 9.13 -16.58 0.26
N GLY A 78 7.83 -16.55 0.58
CA GLY A 78 7.20 -17.52 1.48
C GLY A 78 7.54 -17.24 2.94
N LEU A 79 6.80 -17.88 3.87
CA LEU A 79 6.99 -17.76 5.32
C LEU A 79 8.24 -18.54 5.80
N LYS A 80 9.36 -18.45 5.07
CA LYS A 80 10.62 -19.12 5.40
C LYS A 80 11.68 -18.07 5.75
N PRO A 81 12.27 -18.09 6.96
CA PRO A 81 13.23 -17.09 7.40
C PRO A 81 14.50 -16.99 6.53
N ASN A 82 14.91 -18.10 5.93
CA ASN A 82 16.11 -18.17 5.07
C ASN A 82 15.90 -17.66 3.63
N ASN A 83 14.71 -17.17 3.28
CA ASN A 83 14.39 -16.70 1.93
C ASN A 83 14.35 -15.17 1.83
N PHE A 84 15.26 -14.49 2.54
CA PHE A 84 15.40 -13.04 2.40
C PHE A 84 15.84 -12.71 0.97
N LEU A 85 15.06 -11.87 0.30
CA LEU A 85 15.42 -11.29 -0.98
C LEU A 85 15.52 -9.77 -0.85
N PRO A 86 16.55 -9.16 -1.47
CA PRO A 86 16.61 -7.72 -1.58
C PRO A 86 15.39 -7.26 -2.37
N TYR A 87 14.51 -6.55 -1.67
CA TYR A 87 13.28 -5.97 -2.18
C TYR A 87 13.26 -4.52 -1.72
N VAL A 88 13.29 -3.59 -2.66
CA VAL A 88 13.16 -2.16 -2.37
C VAL A 88 11.81 -1.74 -2.89
N VAL A 89 11.04 -1.00 -2.11
CA VAL A 89 9.80 -0.38 -2.58
C VAL A 89 9.80 1.08 -2.20
N MET A 90 9.39 1.92 -3.13
CA MET A 90 9.12 3.33 -2.89
C MET A 90 7.72 3.67 -3.37
N GLY A 91 7.05 4.58 -2.70
CA GLY A 91 5.78 5.07 -3.20
C GLY A 91 5.31 6.35 -2.54
N VAL A 92 4.41 7.03 -3.24
CA VAL A 92 3.78 8.27 -2.81
C VAL A 92 2.28 8.04 -2.85
N ASP A 93 1.63 8.27 -1.71
CA ASP A 93 0.23 7.98 -1.46
C ASP A 93 -0.50 9.26 -1.08
N LEU A 94 -1.57 9.58 -1.80
CA LEU A 94 -2.54 10.60 -1.44
C LEU A 94 -3.59 9.97 -0.53
N LEU A 95 -3.72 10.47 0.70
CA LEU A 95 -4.56 9.92 1.75
C LEU A 95 -5.67 10.90 2.14
N PHE A 96 -6.91 10.41 2.10
CA PHE A 96 -8.07 11.07 2.66
C PHE A 96 -8.31 10.51 4.05
N LYS A 97 -8.29 11.39 5.05
CA LYS A 97 -8.35 11.00 6.47
C LYS A 97 -9.73 11.30 7.05
N ASP A 98 -10.22 10.39 7.88
CA ASP A 98 -11.45 10.54 8.64
C ASP A 98 -11.25 10.05 10.08
N GLU A 99 -11.93 10.66 11.05
CA GLU A 99 -11.86 10.25 12.45
C GLU A 99 -13.04 9.33 12.76
N ILE A 100 -12.76 8.07 13.09
CA ILE A 100 -13.79 7.06 13.38
C ILE A 100 -14.11 6.94 14.86
N HIS A 101 -13.14 7.28 15.71
CA HIS A 101 -13.25 7.28 17.16
C HIS A 101 -12.21 8.22 17.73
N LYS A 102 -12.40 8.63 18.99
CA LYS A 102 -11.45 9.50 19.68
C LYS A 102 -10.02 8.97 19.55
N ASN A 103 -9.10 9.84 19.12
CA ASN A 103 -7.69 9.56 18.88
C ASN A 103 -7.40 8.52 17.78
N THR A 104 -8.42 8.05 17.05
CA THR A 104 -8.29 7.00 16.03
C THR A 104 -8.72 7.52 14.67
N MET A 105 -7.77 7.60 13.75
CA MET A 105 -8.00 8.02 12.38
C MET A 105 -7.95 6.81 11.46
N ILE A 106 -8.88 6.76 10.50
CA ILE A 106 -8.78 5.89 9.34
C ILE A 106 -8.41 6.75 8.14
N SER A 107 -7.67 6.20 7.19
CA SER A 107 -7.38 6.88 5.95
C SER A 107 -7.42 5.90 4.79
N GLY A 108 -8.01 6.33 3.68
CA GLY A 108 -8.01 5.61 2.42
C GLY A 108 -7.43 6.51 1.33
N GLY A 109 -6.84 5.93 0.30
CA GLY A 109 -6.15 6.74 -0.69
C GLY A 109 -5.85 6.05 -1.99
N ILE A 110 -5.13 6.79 -2.83
CA ILE A 110 -4.54 6.30 -4.07
C ILE A 110 -3.09 6.74 -4.13
N GLY A 111 -2.23 5.95 -4.74
CA GLY A 111 -0.82 6.26 -4.85
C GLY A 111 -0.18 5.66 -6.07
N ILE A 112 1.09 6.01 -6.25
CA ILE A 112 1.97 5.41 -7.25
C ILE A 112 3.24 4.96 -6.55
N GLY A 113 3.86 3.91 -7.07
CA GLY A 113 5.11 3.41 -6.52
C GLY A 113 5.94 2.69 -7.55
N ALA A 114 7.14 2.36 -7.12
CA ALA A 114 8.04 1.48 -7.84
C ALA A 114 8.63 0.46 -6.87
N ASP A 115 8.85 -0.75 -7.37
CA ASP A 115 9.56 -1.78 -6.63
C ASP A 115 10.74 -2.31 -7.42
N TRP A 116 11.82 -2.63 -6.71
CA TRP A 116 12.94 -3.39 -7.22
C TRP A 116 12.95 -4.73 -6.50
N SER A 117 12.86 -5.82 -7.26
CA SER A 117 13.06 -7.18 -6.75
C SER A 117 14.02 -7.97 -7.64
N LYS A 118 14.50 -9.13 -7.16
CA LYS A 118 15.06 -10.14 -8.06
C LYS A 118 13.92 -10.89 -8.75
N GLY A 119 14.09 -11.19 -10.03
CA GLY A 119 13.22 -12.11 -10.78
C GLY A 119 13.19 -13.49 -10.14
N SER A 120 12.13 -14.26 -10.42
CA SER A 120 12.10 -15.67 -10.00
C SER A 120 13.14 -16.45 -10.84
N PRO A 121 13.88 -17.40 -10.27
CA PRO A 121 14.57 -18.37 -11.11
C PRO A 121 13.49 -19.08 -11.92
N GLU A 122 13.56 -19.00 -13.25
CA GLU A 122 12.78 -19.89 -14.09
C GLU A 122 13.09 -21.31 -13.62
N LYS A 123 12.06 -22.03 -13.15
CA LYS A 123 12.15 -23.49 -13.14
C LYS A 123 12.16 -23.91 -14.60
N SER A 124 13.35 -24.07 -15.18
CA SER A 124 13.52 -24.81 -16.41
C SER A 124 13.04 -26.24 -16.14
N ASN A 125 11.75 -26.49 -16.41
CA ASN A 125 11.24 -27.82 -16.60
C ASN A 125 11.83 -28.32 -17.92
N GLU A 126 13.03 -28.91 -17.89
CA GLU A 126 13.45 -30.00 -18.77
C GLU A 126 14.92 -30.40 -18.51
N LYS A 127 15.11 -31.73 -18.41
CA LYS A 127 16.35 -32.55 -18.43
C LYS A 127 16.95 -32.86 -17.06
N THR A 128 16.67 -34.07 -16.56
CA THR A 128 17.33 -35.36 -16.81
C THR A 128 18.55 -35.49 -15.89
N GLU A 129 18.47 -36.52 -15.06
CA GLU A 129 19.49 -37.00 -14.14
C GLU A 129 20.86 -37.04 -14.83
N GLU A 130 21.83 -36.33 -14.25
CA GLU A 130 23.29 -36.53 -14.26
C GLU A 130 23.99 -35.16 -14.13
N GLU A 131 25.11 -35.13 -13.40
CA GLU A 131 26.00 -33.98 -13.12
C GLU A 131 25.71 -33.19 -11.82
N GLU A 132 25.87 -33.88 -10.69
CA GLU A 132 26.40 -33.28 -9.45
C GLU A 132 27.84 -32.79 -9.71
N GLU A 133 28.04 -31.63 -10.33
CA GLU A 133 29.33 -30.88 -10.26
C GLU A 133 29.27 -29.46 -10.88
N ASN A 134 28.18 -28.69 -10.75
CA ASN A 134 28.16 -27.28 -11.19
C ASN A 134 27.19 -26.37 -10.38
N ASP A 135 27.09 -26.58 -9.07
CA ASP A 135 26.20 -25.82 -8.17
C ASP A 135 26.57 -24.31 -8.01
N ALA A 136 27.68 -23.87 -8.59
CA ALA A 136 28.11 -22.46 -8.55
C ALA A 136 27.60 -21.63 -9.74
N GLN A 137 27.11 -22.25 -10.82
CA GLN A 137 26.82 -21.55 -12.08
C GLN A 137 25.32 -21.34 -12.37
N GLN A 138 24.42 -22.09 -11.74
CA GLN A 138 22.96 -21.88 -11.89
C GLN A 138 22.39 -20.73 -11.04
N VAL A 139 23.14 -20.22 -10.07
CA VAL A 139 22.77 -19.03 -9.28
C VAL A 139 22.97 -17.72 -10.08
N ALA A 140 23.59 -17.79 -11.26
CA ALA A 140 24.13 -16.64 -12.00
C ALA A 140 23.15 -15.87 -12.90
N SER A 141 21.85 -16.20 -12.97
CA SER A 141 20.89 -15.48 -13.83
C SER A 141 19.60 -15.05 -13.11
N LEU A 142 19.69 -14.59 -11.86
CA LEU A 142 18.59 -13.82 -11.27
C LEU A 142 18.61 -12.40 -11.84
N GLN A 143 17.91 -12.20 -12.96
CA GLN A 143 17.73 -10.87 -13.55
C GLN A 143 17.03 -9.94 -12.54
N ASN A 144 17.51 -8.70 -12.44
CA ASN A 144 16.84 -7.69 -11.63
C ASN A 144 15.49 -7.35 -12.26
N ARG A 145 14.53 -6.93 -11.46
CA ARG A 145 13.19 -6.56 -11.90
C ARG A 145 12.81 -5.21 -11.32
N ILE A 146 12.22 -4.36 -12.16
CA ILE A 146 11.58 -3.11 -11.75
C ILE A 146 10.08 -3.22 -12.00
N GLY A 147 9.28 -2.93 -10.98
CA GLY A 147 7.84 -2.74 -11.08
C GLY A 147 7.47 -1.27 -10.98
N ILE A 148 6.49 -0.84 -11.75
CA ILE A 148 5.79 0.45 -11.57
C ILE A 148 4.34 0.12 -11.25
N VAL A 149 3.84 0.61 -10.13
CA VAL A 149 2.56 0.19 -9.56
C VAL A 149 1.67 1.38 -9.21
N VAL A 150 0.37 1.19 -9.40
CA VAL A 150 -0.67 1.96 -8.73
C VAL A 150 -0.93 1.32 -7.37
N ARG A 151 -1.12 2.16 -6.36
CA ARG A 151 -1.27 1.76 -4.95
C ARG A 151 -2.65 2.18 -4.45
N LEU A 152 -3.27 1.32 -3.64
CA LEU A 152 -4.50 1.58 -2.92
C LEU A 152 -4.24 1.39 -1.41
N PRO A 153 -3.76 2.45 -0.73
CA PRO A 153 -3.48 2.41 0.70
C PRO A 153 -4.75 2.51 1.56
N LEU A 154 -4.75 1.74 2.64
CA LEU A 154 -5.64 1.86 3.80
C LEU A 154 -4.76 1.98 5.05
N VAL A 155 -4.98 3.02 5.85
CA VAL A 155 -4.20 3.33 7.05
C VAL A 155 -5.13 3.45 8.23
N ILE A 156 -4.75 2.88 9.36
CA ILE A 156 -5.39 3.12 10.66
C ILE A 156 -4.32 3.65 11.61
N GLU A 157 -4.57 4.81 12.21
CA GLU A 157 -3.68 5.53 13.10
C GLU A 157 -4.35 5.71 14.46
N TYR A 158 -3.66 5.34 15.53
CA TYR A 158 -4.04 5.61 16.91
C TYR A 158 -3.05 6.57 17.56
N SER A 159 -3.56 7.68 18.09
CA SER A 159 -2.77 8.73 18.74
C SER A 159 -2.53 8.35 20.20
N PHE A 160 -1.34 7.81 20.47
CA PHE A 160 -0.93 7.39 21.81
C PHE A 160 -0.55 8.59 22.69
N LEU A 161 0.17 9.55 22.10
CA LEU A 161 0.53 10.85 22.70
C LEU A 161 0.24 11.96 21.68
N LYS A 162 0.27 13.23 22.10
CA LYS A 162 0.02 14.39 21.22
C LYS A 162 0.79 14.34 19.90
N ASN A 163 2.03 13.85 19.94
CA ASN A 163 2.94 13.83 18.80
C ASN A 163 3.34 12.40 18.37
N ILE A 164 2.86 11.35 19.05
CA ILE A 164 3.24 9.97 18.75
C ILE A 164 2.00 9.16 18.40
N VAL A 165 2.04 8.57 17.22
CA VAL A 165 0.98 7.75 16.65
C VAL A 165 1.53 6.36 16.41
N ILE A 166 0.74 5.34 16.72
CA ILE A 166 0.98 3.97 16.30
C ILE A 166 -0.08 3.57 15.30
N GLY A 167 0.23 2.71 14.34
CA GLY A 167 -0.73 2.40 13.31
C GLY A 167 -0.38 1.20 12.47
N PHE A 168 -1.26 0.94 11.52
CA PHE A 168 -1.11 -0.09 10.52
C PHE A 168 -1.49 0.46 9.15
N LYS A 169 -0.67 0.15 8.15
CA LYS A 169 -0.85 0.52 6.75
C LYS A 169 -0.88 -0.74 5.90
N ALA A 170 -2.00 -0.96 5.23
CA ALA A 170 -2.17 -1.97 4.19
C ALA A 170 -2.18 -1.29 2.84
N VAL A 171 -1.46 -1.83 1.86
CA VAL A 171 -1.41 -1.26 0.51
C VAL A 171 -1.57 -2.38 -0.51
N ALA A 172 -2.72 -2.38 -1.20
CA ALA A 172 -2.87 -3.19 -2.40
C ALA A 172 -2.18 -2.49 -3.57
N THR A 173 -1.48 -3.24 -4.39
CA THR A 173 -0.73 -2.69 -5.54
C THR A 173 -1.02 -3.49 -6.78
N ILE A 174 -1.18 -2.79 -7.90
CA ILE A 174 -1.30 -3.39 -9.23
C ILE A 174 -0.46 -2.59 -10.20
N GLY A 175 0.33 -3.27 -11.01
CA GLY A 175 1.19 -2.57 -11.95
C GLY A 175 1.93 -3.50 -12.87
N THR A 176 2.86 -2.93 -13.61
CA THR A 176 3.63 -3.65 -14.62
C THR A 176 5.05 -3.88 -14.15
N THR A 177 5.61 -5.04 -14.45
CA THR A 177 7.00 -5.37 -14.16
C THR A 177 7.82 -5.57 -15.42
N MET A 178 9.08 -5.13 -15.36
CA MET A 178 10.08 -5.28 -16.42
C MET A 178 11.30 -6.00 -15.85
N LEU A 179 11.79 -6.99 -16.58
CA LEU A 179 13.04 -7.68 -16.30
C LEU A 179 14.20 -6.89 -16.92
N LEU A 180 15.19 -6.58 -16.08
CA LEU A 180 16.46 -5.99 -16.46
C LEU A 180 17.39 -7.12 -16.98
N GLY A 181 17.14 -7.53 -18.21
CA GLY A 181 18.02 -8.39 -19.01
C GLY A 181 18.53 -7.66 -20.26
N SER A 182 19.41 -8.29 -21.02
CA SER A 182 19.74 -7.87 -22.39
C SER A 182 19.08 -8.85 -23.37
N PRO A 183 17.97 -8.49 -24.04
CA PRO A 183 17.22 -7.23 -23.99
C PRO A 183 16.27 -7.11 -22.77
N MET A 184 15.88 -5.87 -22.43
CA MET A 184 14.86 -5.60 -21.41
C MET A 184 13.51 -6.14 -21.90
N SER A 185 12.81 -6.90 -21.07
CA SER A 185 11.53 -7.52 -21.42
C SER A 185 10.44 -7.20 -20.41
N PHE A 186 9.20 -7.11 -20.91
CA PHE A 186 8.02 -6.93 -20.09
C PHE A 186 7.59 -8.29 -19.53
N GLU A 187 7.56 -8.44 -18.21
CA GLU A 187 7.20 -9.70 -17.55
C GLU A 187 5.68 -9.85 -17.42
N GLY A 188 4.96 -8.73 -17.28
CA GLY A 188 3.50 -8.73 -17.19
C GLY A 188 2.94 -7.74 -16.18
N ALA A 189 1.68 -7.97 -15.82
CA ALA A 189 1.03 -7.28 -14.71
C ALA A 189 1.20 -8.08 -13.41
N ARG A 190 1.50 -7.39 -12.31
CA ARG A 190 1.69 -7.96 -10.98
C ARG A 190 0.74 -7.31 -9.99
N PHE A 191 0.11 -8.15 -9.19
CA PHE A 191 -0.63 -7.74 -8.00
C PHE A 191 0.19 -8.09 -6.75
N ASN A 192 0.27 -7.17 -5.80
CA ASN A 192 0.95 -7.40 -4.53
C ASN A 192 0.21 -6.70 -3.38
N PHE A 193 0.33 -7.25 -2.18
CA PHE A 193 -0.25 -6.68 -0.96
C PHE A 193 0.85 -6.43 0.06
N LEU A 194 1.01 -5.18 0.45
CA LEU A 194 1.99 -4.73 1.44
C LEU A 194 1.27 -4.44 2.75
N GLY A 195 1.92 -4.76 3.87
CA GLY A 195 1.35 -4.57 5.20
C GLY A 195 2.43 -4.18 6.19
N THR A 196 2.24 -3.07 6.88
CA THR A 196 3.26 -2.51 7.78
C THR A 196 2.60 -1.96 9.03
N GLY A 197 3.03 -2.47 10.19
CA GLY A 197 2.78 -1.81 11.47
C GLY A 197 3.84 -0.74 11.71
N PHE A 198 3.46 0.44 12.18
CA PHE A 198 4.39 1.57 12.31
C PHE A 198 4.18 2.39 13.59
N ILE A 199 5.23 3.12 13.94
CA ILE A 199 5.21 4.21 14.91
C ILE A 199 5.63 5.48 14.17
N LYS A 200 4.86 6.56 14.32
CA LYS A 200 5.06 7.84 13.63
C LYS A 200 5.11 8.97 14.65
N ILE A 201 6.07 9.87 14.46
CA ILE A 201 6.24 11.07 15.27
C ILE A 201 5.90 12.27 14.40
N TYR A 202 4.98 13.10 14.86
CA TYR A 202 4.60 14.36 14.20
C TYR A 202 5.30 15.56 14.88
N ILE A 203 5.80 16.47 14.04
CA ILE A 203 6.53 17.70 14.40
C ILE A 203 5.69 18.90 13.99
#